data_AF-A0A416FL57-F1
#
_entry.id   AF-A0A416FL57-F1
#
_cell.length_a   1.000
_cell.length_b   1.000
_cell.length_c   1.000
_cell.angle_alpha   90.00
_cell.angle_beta   90.00
_cell.angle_gamma   90.00
#
_symmetry.space_group_name_H-M   'P 1'
#
loop_
_entity.id
_entity.type
_entity.pdbx_description
1 polymer ?
#
loop_
_entity_poly.entity_id
_entity_poly.type
_entity_poly.pdbx_seq_one_letter_code
_entity_poly.pdbx_strand_id
1 'polypeptide(L)'
;MQHECRITVLETKVFPELQEKYLADPKSGPCPCFKTGDTFLLKRTPQQDDFYHLMNGKFCGEAWDAVSRYVYTALQGGSIMHGLYILLTEKND
;
A
#
# COMPACT_ATOMS: atom_id res chain seq x y z
N MET A 1 -13.71 19.35 7.71
CA MET A 1 -12.23 19.35 7.79
C MET A 1 -11.71 18.50 6.63
N GLN A 2 -10.57 18.87 6.04
CA GLN A 2 -9.88 18.00 5.08
C GLN A 2 -8.78 17.25 5.82
N HIS A 3 -8.74 15.94 5.65
CA HIS A 3 -7.71 15.08 6.23
C HIS A 3 -6.84 14.52 5.10
N GLU A 4 -5.56 14.31 5.40
CA GLU A 4 -4.60 13.70 4.49
C GLU A 4 -4.08 12.40 5.11
N CYS A 5 -3.78 11.42 4.28
CA CYS A 5 -3.18 10.16 4.71
C CYS A 5 -1.75 10.10 4.18
N ARG A 6 -0.77 9.89 5.05
CA ARG A 6 0.61 9.66 4.65
C ARG A 6 0.98 8.20 4.90
N ILE A 7 1.42 7.51 3.85
CA ILE A 7 1.97 6.16 3.91
C ILE A 7 3.49 6.28 3.73
N THR A 8 4.24 5.54 4.54
CA THR A 8 5.69 5.43 4.41
C THR A 8 6.07 3.96 4.30
N VAL A 9 6.85 3.61 3.29
CA VAL A 9 7.39 2.26 3.12
C VAL A 9 8.58 2.11 4.06
N LEU A 10 8.40 1.33 5.11
CA LEU A 10 9.46 1.12 6.11
C LEU A 10 10.50 0.10 5.67
N GLU A 11 10.06 -0.95 4.97
CA GLU A 11 10.93 -2.04 4.54
C GLU A 11 10.24 -2.83 3.41
N THR A 12 11.04 -3.42 2.53
CA THR A 12 10.60 -4.40 1.52
C THR A 12 11.33 -5.72 1.76
N LYS A 13 10.61 -6.77 2.17
CA LYS A 13 11.17 -8.12 2.40
C LYS A 13 10.75 -9.09 1.32
N VAL A 14 11.69 -9.97 0.98
CA VAL A 14 11.46 -11.10 0.09
C VAL A 14 11.81 -12.37 0.87
N PHE A 15 10.93 -13.37 0.78
CA PHE A 15 11.13 -14.69 1.39
C PHE A 15 11.33 -15.71 0.26
N PRO A 16 12.57 -16.04 -0.15
CA PRO A 16 12.83 -16.84 -1.34
C PRO A 16 12.14 -18.21 -1.34
N GLU A 17 12.14 -18.89 -0.20
CA GLU A 17 11.49 -20.19 -0.03
C GLU A 17 9.98 -20.13 -0.25
N LEU A 18 9.34 -19.04 0.16
CA LEU A 18 7.91 -18.83 -0.06
C LEU A 18 7.62 -18.41 -1.50
N GLN A 19 8.50 -17.60 -2.11
CA GLN A 19 8.37 -17.25 -3.52
C GLN A 19 8.41 -18.49 -4.41
N GLU A 20 9.41 -19.34 -4.21
CA GLU A 20 9.58 -20.57 -4.99
C GLU A 20 8.41 -21.55 -4.83
N LYS A 21 7.81 -21.61 -3.63
CA LYS A 21 6.72 -22.53 -3.32
C LYS A 21 5.34 -22.05 -3.79
N TYR A 22 5.07 -20.74 -3.75
CA TYR A 22 3.71 -20.21 -3.86
C TYR A 22 3.46 -19.26 -5.02
N LEU A 23 4.49 -18.64 -5.61
CA LEU A 23 4.32 -17.71 -6.72
C LEU A 23 4.35 -18.44 -8.06
N ALA A 24 3.57 -17.93 -9.02
CA ALA A 24 3.64 -18.39 -10.40
C ALA A 24 5.03 -18.16 -11.03
N ASP A 25 5.68 -17.04 -10.67
CA ASP A 25 7.08 -16.76 -10.98
C ASP A 25 7.94 -16.87 -9.71
N PRO A 26 8.79 -17.91 -9.59
CA PRO A 26 9.69 -18.12 -8.45
C PRO A 26 10.70 -16.99 -8.22
N LYS A 27 10.88 -16.08 -9.19
CA LYS A 27 11.89 -15.00 -9.16
C LYS A 27 11.30 -13.60 -9.26
N SER A 28 10.02 -13.42 -8.92
CA SER A 28 9.37 -12.10 -8.98
C SER A 28 10.07 -11.03 -8.12
N GLY A 29 10.81 -11.42 -7.08
CA GLY A 29 11.52 -10.49 -6.19
C GLY A 29 10.57 -9.58 -5.41
N PRO A 30 11.03 -8.40 -4.94
CA PRO A 30 10.18 -7.43 -4.25
C PRO A 30 9.29 -6.67 -5.25
N CYS A 31 8.11 -6.24 -4.80
CA CYS A 31 7.19 -5.44 -5.59
C CYS A 31 7.87 -4.15 -6.12
N PRO A 32 7.83 -3.86 -7.44
CA PRO A 32 8.52 -2.71 -8.02
C PRO A 32 7.86 -1.36 -7.68
N CYS A 33 6.62 -1.37 -7.18
CA CYS A 33 5.89 -0.16 -6.80
C CYS A 33 6.46 0.53 -5.55
N PHE A 34 7.23 -0.19 -4.72
CA PHE A 34 7.63 0.28 -3.40
C PHE A 34 9.14 0.19 -3.21
N LYS A 35 9.73 1.26 -2.68
CA LYS A 35 11.11 1.27 -2.20
C LYS A 35 11.13 1.71 -0.76
N THR A 36 12.04 1.14 0.02
CA THR A 36 12.24 1.53 1.41
C THR A 36 12.52 3.03 1.51
N GLY A 37 11.77 3.73 2.35
CA GLY A 37 11.81 5.19 2.51
C GLY A 37 10.81 5.96 1.65
N ASP A 38 10.14 5.32 0.69
CA ASP A 38 9.12 6.00 -0.12
C ASP A 38 7.99 6.55 0.75
N THR A 39 7.52 7.74 0.41
CA THR A 39 6.38 8.37 1.07
C THR A 39 5.30 8.72 0.07
N PHE A 40 4.06 8.35 0.38
CA PHE A 40 2.88 8.66 -0.41
C PHE A 40 1.96 9.53 0.42
N LEU A 41 1.61 10.71 -0.10
CA LEU A 41 0.62 11.60 0.50
C LEU A 41 -0.65 11.55 -0.31
N LEU A 42 -1.72 11.07 0.31
CA LEU A 42 -3.03 10.89 -0.30
C LEU A 42 -3.97 11.99 0.17
N LYS A 43 -4.69 12.55 -0.80
CA LYS A 43 -5.69 13.58 -0.58
C LYS A 43 -7.00 13.19 -1.24
N ARG A 44 -8.09 13.64 -0.63
CA ARG A 44 -9.43 13.54 -1.18
C ARG A 44 -10.12 14.89 -1.12
N THR A 45 -10.18 15.53 -2.27
CA THR A 45 -10.76 16.85 -2.51
C THR A 45 -11.59 16.80 -3.81
N PRO A 46 -12.47 17.77 -4.07
CA PRO A 46 -13.21 17.82 -5.34
C PRO A 46 -12.32 17.89 -6.59
N GLN A 47 -11.06 18.32 -6.45
CA GLN A 47 -10.09 18.45 -7.55
C GLN A 47 -9.12 17.27 -7.65
N GLN A 48 -8.95 16.48 -6.59
CA GLN A 48 -8.00 15.38 -6.50
C GLN A 48 -8.57 14.29 -5.59
N ASP A 49 -8.86 13.12 -6.15
CA ASP A 49 -9.29 11.94 -5.39
C ASP A 49 -8.30 10.79 -5.61
N ASP A 50 -7.23 10.79 -4.82
CA ASP A 50 -6.19 9.76 -4.92
C ASP A 50 -6.70 8.37 -4.53
N PHE A 51 -7.80 8.31 -3.78
CA PHE A 51 -8.35 7.06 -3.25
C PHE A 51 -9.04 6.25 -4.35
N TYR A 52 -10.00 6.84 -5.05
CA TYR A 52 -10.72 6.13 -6.11
C TYR A 52 -9.91 5.96 -7.40
N HIS A 53 -8.82 6.71 -7.55
CA HIS A 53 -7.90 6.57 -8.67
C HIS A 53 -6.67 5.69 -8.37
N LEU A 54 -6.64 4.97 -7.24
CA LEU A 54 -5.55 4.07 -6.85
C LEU A 54 -4.17 4.75 -6.98
N MET A 55 -4.07 5.99 -6.51
CA MET A 55 -2.85 6.81 -6.64
C MET A 55 -2.33 6.95 -8.08
N ASN A 56 -3.22 6.88 -9.07
CA ASN A 56 -2.90 6.88 -10.51
C ASN A 56 -1.90 5.76 -10.90
N GLY A 57 -2.09 4.56 -10.34
CA GLY A 57 -1.27 3.38 -10.66
C GLY A 57 0.08 3.33 -9.93
N LYS A 58 0.31 4.19 -8.94
CA LYS A 58 1.51 4.12 -8.08
C LYS A 58 1.46 2.96 -7.06
N PHE A 59 0.30 2.34 -6.89
CA PHE A 59 0.09 1.18 -6.04
C PHE A 59 -0.36 -0.02 -6.90
N CYS A 60 0.16 -1.21 -6.61
CA CYS A 60 -0.42 -2.45 -7.12
C CYS A 60 -1.77 -2.74 -6.43
N GLY A 61 -2.59 -3.59 -7.05
CA GLY A 61 -3.95 -3.88 -6.59
C GLY A 61 -3.96 -4.57 -5.23
N GLU A 62 -3.04 -5.50 -5.02
CA GLU A 62 -2.88 -6.30 -3.81
C GLU A 62 -2.49 -5.43 -2.63
N ALA A 63 -1.53 -4.53 -2.84
CA ALA A 63 -1.15 -3.55 -1.82
C ALA A 63 -2.32 -2.62 -1.49
N TRP A 64 -3.07 -2.18 -2.50
CA TRP A 64 -4.22 -1.31 -2.31
C TRP A 64 -5.35 -2.00 -1.54
N ASP A 65 -5.69 -3.24 -1.87
CA ASP A 65 -6.71 -4.03 -1.16
C ASP A 65 -6.40 -4.10 0.35
N ALA A 66 -5.14 -4.37 0.69
CA ALA A 66 -4.70 -4.49 2.06
C ALA A 66 -4.74 -3.16 2.85
N VAL A 67 -4.38 -2.03 2.23
CA VAL A 67 -4.27 -0.73 2.94
C VAL A 67 -5.50 0.17 2.79
N SER A 68 -6.32 -0.01 1.75
CA SER A 68 -7.40 0.91 1.35
C SER A 68 -8.35 1.26 2.49
N ARG A 69 -8.77 0.27 3.29
CA ARG A 69 -9.65 0.50 4.45
C ARG A 69 -9.07 1.49 5.47
N TYR A 70 -7.76 1.44 5.70
CA TYR A 70 -7.07 2.31 6.64
C TYR A 70 -6.86 3.71 6.04
N VAL A 71 -6.51 3.76 4.76
CA VAL A 71 -6.42 5.02 4.00
C VAL A 71 -7.77 5.74 4.02
N TYR A 72 -8.86 5.02 3.71
CA TYR A 72 -10.20 5.59 3.72
C TYR A 72 -10.56 6.13 5.11
N THR A 73 -10.28 5.36 6.16
CA THR A 73 -10.52 5.79 7.55
C THR A 73 -9.75 7.07 7.87
N ALA A 74 -8.47 7.18 7.49
CA ALA A 74 -7.67 8.40 7.68
C ALA A 74 -8.27 9.60 6.95
N LEU A 75 -8.65 9.43 5.67
CA LEU A 75 -9.17 10.50 4.82
C LEU A 75 -10.54 11.02 5.29
N GLN A 76 -11.35 10.18 5.95
CA GLN A 76 -12.64 10.59 6.53
C GLN A 76 -12.53 11.19 7.93
N GLY A 77 -11.33 11.29 8.50
CA GLY A 77 -11.13 11.76 9.87
C GLY A 77 -11.52 10.73 10.93
N GLY A 78 -11.53 9.44 10.58
CA GLY A 78 -11.73 8.34 11.51
C GLY A 78 -10.51 8.10 12.41
N SER A 79 -10.64 7.16 13.35
CA SER A 79 -9.55 6.79 14.26
C SER A 79 -8.72 5.64 13.70
N ILE A 80 -7.40 5.79 13.75
CA ILE A 80 -6.44 4.72 13.44
C ILE A 80 -5.62 4.46 14.70
N MET A 81 -5.38 3.18 15.00
CA MET A 81 -4.57 2.78 16.14
C MET A 81 -3.15 3.34 16.00
N HIS A 82 -2.62 3.88 17.10
CA HIS A 82 -1.24 4.32 17.15
C HIS A 82 -0.28 3.12 16.96
N GLY A 83 0.70 3.24 16.06
CA GLY A 83 1.66 2.17 15.78
C GLY A 83 1.13 1.03 14.90
N LEU A 84 0.12 1.27 14.06
CA LEU A 84 -0.32 0.29 13.07
C LEU A 84 0.78 0.00 12.03
N TYR A 85 1.20 -1.25 11.93
CA TYR A 85 2.06 -1.76 10.85
C TYR A 85 1.26 -2.73 9.98
N ILE A 86 1.29 -2.54 8.66
CA ILE A 86 0.63 -3.42 7.69
C ILE A 86 1.71 -4.18 6.94
N LEU A 87 1.73 -5.50 7.09
CA LEU A 87 2.57 -6.38 6.29
C LEU A 87 1.81 -6.73 5.00
N LEU A 88 2.42 -6.44 3.86
CA LEU A 88 1.90 -6.79 2.55
C LEU A 88 2.65 -8.00 2.02
N THR A 89 1.93 -9.06 1.68
CA THR A 89 2.47 -10.24 0.99
C THR A 89 1.76 -10.36 -0.35
N GLU A 90 2.49 -10.16 -1.44
CA GLU A 90 1.97 -10.32 -2.79
C GLU A 90 2.00 -11.80 -3.17
N LYS A 91 0.87 -12.32 -3.66
CA LYS A 91 0.80 -13.60 -4.35
C LYS A 91 0.36 -13.27 -5.77
N ASN A 92 1.31 -13.26 -6.71
CA ASN A 92 0.98 -13.17 -8.13
C ASN A 92 0.27 -14.47 -8.52
N ASP A 93 -1.04 -14.40 -8.73
CA ASP A 93 -1.86 -15.49 -9.29
C ASP A 93 -1.72 -15.56 -10.83
#